data_AF-A0A958GBG3-F1
#
_entry.id   AF-A0A958GBG3-F1
#
_cell.length_a   1.000
_cell.length_b   1.000
_cell.length_c   1.000
_cell.angle_alpha   90.00
_cell.angle_beta   90.00
_cell.angle_gamma   90.00
#
_symmetry.space_group_name_H-M   'P 1'
#
loop_
_entity.id
_entity.type
_entity.pdbx_description
1 polymer ?
#
loop_
_entity_poly.entity_id
_entity_poly.type
_entity_poly.pdbx_seq_one_letter_code
_entity_poly.pdbx_strand_id
1 'polypeptide(L)'
;MLKTWFGSILKGAVSGIIGSFVVFVLLNIGLFKPFFYRFEAATYDWRMRKIITPPPNPIDSLIIVSVDGRSLNKLGAFYQWPRTLWGQAIDILNEGGARLVGVDVLFDKSQRFPQEDSLLVEAVSRHGNVFNAMVLTDSDPDNFLPPMAAEPGGLIAERFYQQIPDLTYRIPAFDRMEPD
;
A
#
# COMPACT_ATOMS: atom_id res chain seq x y z
N MET A 1 -2.03 -23.09 63.12
CA MET A 1 -2.20 -23.77 61.82
C MET A 1 -2.28 -22.81 60.63
N LEU A 2 -2.95 -21.64 60.71
CA LEU A 2 -3.00 -20.66 59.59
C LEU A 2 -1.65 -20.04 59.19
N LYS A 3 -0.69 -19.91 60.13
CA LYS A 3 0.59 -19.20 59.92
C LYS A 3 1.52 -19.87 58.90
N THR A 4 1.48 -21.21 58.79
CA THR A 4 2.31 -21.97 57.84
C THR A 4 1.71 -21.99 56.42
N TRP A 5 0.38 -21.96 56.32
CA TRP A 5 -0.34 -21.90 55.05
C TRP A 5 -0.10 -20.59 54.30
N PHE A 6 -0.12 -19.46 55.02
CA PHE A 6 0.16 -18.14 54.45
C PHE A 6 1.60 -18.02 53.91
N GLY A 7 2.57 -18.65 54.57
CA GLY A 7 3.97 -18.66 54.12
C GLY A 7 4.19 -19.45 52.82
N SER A 8 3.43 -20.51 52.58
CA SER A 8 3.49 -21.29 51.34
C SER A 8 2.87 -20.55 50.16
N ILE A 9 1.77 -19.82 50.38
CA ILE A 9 1.14 -18.96 49.38
C ILE A 9 2.06 -17.80 49.00
N LEU A 10 2.70 -17.17 49.99
CA LEU A 10 3.62 -16.07 49.75
C LEU A 10 4.82 -16.51 48.87
N LYS A 11 5.36 -17.72 49.12
CA LYS A 11 6.43 -18.30 48.30
C LYS A 11 5.99 -18.54 46.85
N GLY A 12 4.76 -19.01 46.63
CA GLY A 12 4.19 -19.20 45.30
C GLY A 12 3.92 -17.88 44.56
N ALA A 13 3.46 -16.85 45.27
CA ALA A 13 3.27 -15.51 44.70
C ALA A 13 4.62 -14.89 44.28
N VAL A 14 5.65 -15.01 45.13
CA VAL A 14 7.00 -14.51 44.83
C VAL A 14 7.62 -15.24 43.63
N SER A 15 7.51 -16.57 43.55
CA SER A 15 8.02 -17.31 42.38
C SER A 15 7.26 -16.95 41.09
N GLY A 16 5.96 -16.69 41.17
CA GLY A 16 5.16 -16.21 40.04
C GLY A 16 5.58 -14.82 39.56
N ILE A 17 5.82 -13.88 40.49
CA ILE A 17 6.31 -12.53 40.16
C ILE A 17 7.69 -12.59 39.52
N ILE A 18 8.60 -13.39 40.08
CA ILE A 18 9.95 -13.57 39.53
C ILE A 18 9.87 -14.16 38.13
N GLY A 19 9.05 -15.21 37.92
CA GLY A 19 8.84 -15.81 36.61
C GLY A 19 8.28 -14.81 35.59
N SER A 20 7.26 -14.04 35.98
CA SER A 20 6.67 -13.00 35.13
C SER A 20 7.67 -11.90 34.78
N PHE A 21 8.48 -11.47 35.76
CA PHE A 21 9.52 -10.46 35.54
C PHE A 21 10.61 -10.96 34.60
N VAL A 22 11.04 -12.21 34.73
CA VAL A 22 12.01 -12.83 33.81
C VAL A 22 11.44 -12.89 32.39
N VAL A 23 10.19 -13.32 32.22
CA VAL A 23 9.53 -13.32 30.90
C VAL A 23 9.42 -11.91 30.34
N PHE A 24 9.00 -10.93 31.15
CA PHE A 24 8.93 -9.52 30.75
C PHE A 24 10.30 -9.00 30.28
N VAL A 25 11.37 -9.27 31.02
CA VAL A 25 12.73 -8.90 30.65
C VAL A 25 13.16 -9.61 29.36
N LEU A 26 12.92 -10.92 29.21
CA LEU A 26 13.29 -11.66 28.00
C LEU A 26 12.56 -11.16 26.74
N LEU A 27 11.29 -10.77 26.87
CA LEU A 27 10.52 -10.17 25.77
C LEU A 27 11.02 -8.77 25.42
N ASN A 28 11.41 -7.96 26.41
CA ASN A 28 11.90 -6.60 26.20
C ASN A 28 13.35 -6.54 25.69
N ILE A 29 14.23 -7.44 26.10
CA ILE A 29 15.60 -7.54 25.57
C ILE A 29 15.59 -7.96 24.10
N GLY A 30 14.50 -8.59 23.62
CA GLY A 30 14.33 -8.91 22.21
C GLY A 30 15.16 -10.10 21.74
N LEU A 31 15.75 -10.88 22.65
CA LEU A 31 16.54 -12.09 22.32
C LEU A 31 15.75 -13.08 21.44
N PHE A 32 14.45 -13.21 21.69
CA PHE A 32 13.57 -14.09 20.94
C PHE A 32 12.87 -13.42 19.75
N LYS A 33 12.95 -12.09 19.59
CA LYS A 33 12.30 -11.39 18.46
C LYS A 33 12.77 -11.94 17.10
N PRO A 34 14.08 -12.14 16.84
CA PRO A 34 14.54 -12.71 15.58
C PRO A 34 14.02 -14.14 15.34
N PHE A 35 13.88 -14.94 16.40
CA PHE A 35 13.37 -16.30 16.31
C PHE A 35 11.88 -16.31 15.95
N PHE A 36 11.05 -15.57 16.69
CA PHE A 36 9.62 -15.46 16.42
C PHE A 36 9.34 -14.83 15.05
N TYR A 37 10.11 -13.81 14.66
CA TYR A 37 9.99 -13.19 13.34
C TYR A 37 10.28 -14.19 12.22
N ARG A 38 11.34 -15.01 12.34
CA ARG A 38 11.63 -16.05 11.34
C ARG A 38 10.53 -17.10 11.26
N PHE A 39 9.99 -17.50 12.40
CA PHE A 39 8.87 -18.44 12.44
C PHE A 39 7.59 -17.85 11.81
N GLU A 40 7.29 -16.61 12.14
CA GLU A 40 6.17 -15.85 11.57
C GLU A 40 6.34 -15.67 10.06
N ALA A 41 7.50 -15.22 9.58
CA ALA A 41 7.81 -15.10 8.15
C ALA A 41 7.68 -16.45 7.40
N ALA A 42 8.20 -17.55 7.97
CA ALA A 42 8.11 -18.86 7.34
C ALA A 42 6.65 -19.36 7.25
N THR A 43 5.86 -19.17 8.31
CA THR A 43 4.44 -19.55 8.33
C THR A 43 3.59 -18.63 7.46
N TYR A 44 3.95 -17.34 7.34
CA TYR A 44 3.36 -16.39 6.42
C TYR A 44 3.60 -16.81 4.96
N ASP A 45 4.85 -17.07 4.58
CA ASP A 45 5.20 -17.54 3.23
C ASP A 45 4.47 -18.82 2.85
N TRP A 46 4.36 -19.77 3.78
CA TRP A 46 3.62 -21.01 3.56
C TRP A 46 2.14 -20.76 3.29
N ARG A 47 1.49 -19.90 4.08
CA ARG A 47 0.08 -19.53 3.87
C ARG A 47 -0.11 -18.77 2.55
N MET A 48 0.76 -17.83 2.23
CA MET A 48 0.69 -17.06 0.98
C MET A 48 0.80 -17.96 -0.24
N ARG A 49 1.72 -18.93 -0.25
CA ARG A 49 1.84 -19.91 -1.34
C ARG A 49 0.62 -20.81 -1.51
N LYS A 50 -0.20 -20.98 -0.46
CA LYS A 50 -1.43 -21.79 -0.50
C LYS A 50 -2.65 -20.99 -0.95
N ILE A 51 -2.68 -19.69 -0.65
CA ILE A 51 -3.80 -18.80 -0.97
C ILE A 51 -3.63 -18.19 -2.37
N ILE A 52 -2.42 -17.82 -2.74
CA ILE A 52 -2.12 -17.18 -4.03
C ILE A 52 -2.07 -18.27 -5.10
N THR A 53 -3.09 -18.29 -5.96
CA THR A 53 -3.06 -19.06 -7.22
C THR A 53 -2.41 -18.18 -8.29
N PRO A 54 -1.31 -18.62 -8.92
CA PRO A 54 -0.69 -17.86 -10.00
C PRO A 54 -1.72 -17.61 -11.11
N PRO A 55 -1.76 -16.39 -11.68
CA PRO A 55 -2.63 -16.14 -12.82
C PRO A 55 -2.21 -17.03 -14.01
N PRO A 56 -3.14 -17.33 -14.95
CA PRO A 56 -2.84 -18.17 -16.12
C PRO A 56 -1.67 -17.64 -16.97
N ASN A 57 -1.45 -16.33 -16.95
CA ASN A 57 -0.35 -15.65 -17.63
C ASN A 57 0.44 -14.81 -16.61
N PRO A 58 1.44 -15.40 -15.92
CA PRO A 58 2.28 -14.65 -14.99
C PRO A 58 3.12 -13.60 -15.73
N ILE A 59 3.41 -12.49 -15.04
CA ILE A 59 4.31 -11.46 -15.55
C ILE A 59 5.74 -11.89 -15.20
N ASP A 60 6.48 -12.37 -16.21
CA ASP A 60 7.84 -12.88 -16.00
C ASP A 60 8.90 -11.78 -15.84
N SER A 61 8.59 -10.55 -16.22
CA SER A 61 9.50 -9.39 -16.16
C SER A 61 8.79 -8.18 -15.60
N LEU A 62 8.98 -7.96 -14.29
CA LEU A 62 8.43 -6.82 -13.56
C LEU A 62 9.57 -5.98 -13.00
N ILE A 63 9.57 -4.69 -13.34
CA ILE A 63 10.50 -3.70 -12.77
C ILE A 63 9.69 -2.78 -11.88
N ILE A 64 10.09 -2.65 -10.62
CA ILE A 64 9.48 -1.71 -9.67
C ILE A 64 10.41 -0.51 -9.55
N VAL A 65 9.91 0.66 -9.95
CA VAL A 65 10.58 1.94 -9.76
C VAL A 65 9.99 2.59 -8.52
N SER A 66 10.74 2.60 -7.42
CA SER A 66 10.28 3.14 -6.15
C SER A 66 10.77 4.58 -5.92
N VAL A 67 9.94 5.37 -5.24
CA VAL A 67 10.36 6.64 -4.65
C VAL A 67 11.01 6.34 -3.31
N ASP A 68 12.35 6.28 -3.29
CA ASP A 68 13.12 5.98 -2.08
C ASP A 68 13.68 7.25 -1.40
N GLY A 69 14.35 7.06 -0.26
CA GLY A 69 14.98 8.16 0.47
C GLY A 69 16.04 8.92 -0.33
N ARG A 70 16.72 8.29 -1.31
CA ARG A 70 17.70 8.98 -2.16
C ARG A 70 16.99 9.91 -3.13
N SER A 71 15.88 9.47 -3.71
CA SER A 71 15.01 10.30 -4.56
C SER A 71 14.48 11.50 -3.78
N LEU A 72 13.97 11.29 -2.57
CA LEU A 72 13.44 12.37 -1.72
C LEU A 72 14.53 13.35 -1.27
N ASN A 73 15.73 12.88 -0.95
CA ASN A 73 16.85 13.76 -0.60
C ASN A 73 17.30 14.63 -1.78
N LYS A 74 17.15 14.14 -3.02
CA LYS A 74 17.58 14.85 -4.22
C LYS A 74 16.50 15.79 -4.77
N LEU A 75 15.23 15.37 -4.72
CA LEU A 75 14.12 16.02 -5.41
C LEU A 75 13.09 16.64 -4.44
N GLY A 76 13.27 16.44 -3.13
CA GLY A 76 12.30 16.86 -2.12
C GLY A 76 11.10 15.92 -2.03
N ALA A 77 10.05 16.37 -1.34
CA ALA A 77 8.86 15.56 -1.12
C ALA A 77 8.10 15.29 -2.43
N PHE A 78 7.75 14.03 -2.68
CA PHE A 78 7.22 13.58 -3.98
C PHE A 78 5.92 14.26 -4.41
N TYR A 79 5.05 14.62 -3.45
CA TYR A 79 3.79 15.32 -3.71
C TYR A 79 4.00 16.75 -4.24
N GLN A 80 5.24 17.28 -4.13
CA GLN A 80 5.62 18.59 -4.65
C GLN A 80 6.32 18.50 -6.02
N TRP A 81 6.58 17.29 -6.52
CA TRP A 81 7.27 17.12 -7.78
C TRP A 81 6.41 17.61 -8.95
N PRO A 82 6.99 18.34 -9.91
CA PRO A 82 6.24 18.83 -11.06
C PRO A 82 5.76 17.66 -11.92
N ARG A 83 4.61 17.81 -12.57
CA ARG A 83 4.03 16.71 -13.40
C ARG A 83 4.89 16.40 -14.62
N THR A 84 5.70 17.35 -15.05
CA THR A 84 6.72 17.18 -16.10
C THR A 84 7.76 16.13 -15.74
N LEU A 85 8.13 16.00 -14.47
CA LEU A 85 9.08 14.97 -14.01
C LEU A 85 8.49 13.57 -14.19
N TRP A 86 7.21 13.40 -13.89
CA TRP A 86 6.49 12.14 -14.11
C TRP A 86 6.38 11.79 -15.59
N GLY A 87 6.09 12.78 -16.44
CA GLY A 87 6.09 12.61 -17.90
C GLY A 87 7.45 12.15 -18.43
N GLN A 88 8.55 12.78 -17.98
CA GLN A 88 9.91 12.38 -18.34
C GLN A 88 10.25 10.96 -17.89
N ALA A 89 9.83 10.57 -16.68
CA ALA A 89 10.03 9.20 -16.20
C ALA A 89 9.30 8.19 -17.10
N ILE A 90 8.06 8.49 -17.51
CA ILE A 90 7.30 7.66 -18.45
C ILE A 90 8.01 7.55 -19.80
N ASP A 91 8.55 8.66 -20.33
CA ASP A 91 9.31 8.66 -21.58
C ASP A 91 10.54 7.74 -21.48
N ILE A 92 11.34 7.87 -20.42
CA ILE A 92 12.53 7.03 -20.19
C ILE A 92 12.16 5.54 -20.09
N LEU A 93 11.07 5.19 -19.41
CA LEU A 93 10.63 3.80 -19.28
C LEU A 93 10.23 3.20 -20.64
N ASN A 94 9.57 3.98 -21.49
CA ASN A 94 9.19 3.56 -22.83
C ASN A 94 10.40 3.46 -23.77
N GLU A 95 11.34 4.39 -23.70
CA GLU A 95 12.63 4.31 -24.41
C GLU A 95 13.41 3.05 -24.00
N GLY A 96 13.29 2.62 -22.74
CA GLY A 96 13.82 1.37 -22.22
C GLY A 96 13.09 0.10 -22.69
N GLY A 97 12.04 0.22 -23.52
CA GLY A 97 11.29 -0.92 -24.06
C GLY A 97 10.18 -1.46 -23.16
N ALA A 98 9.69 -0.67 -22.20
CA ALA A 98 8.56 -1.08 -21.37
C ALA A 98 7.33 -1.39 -22.23
N ARG A 99 6.81 -2.62 -22.12
CA ARG A 99 5.57 -3.02 -22.81
C ARG A 99 4.33 -2.39 -22.18
N LEU A 100 4.37 -2.17 -20.87
CA LEU A 100 3.30 -1.60 -20.04
C LEU A 100 3.94 -0.79 -18.93
N VAL A 101 3.40 0.40 -18.64
CA VAL A 101 3.83 1.25 -17.53
C VAL A 101 2.65 1.46 -16.59
N GLY A 102 2.78 0.98 -15.34
CA GLY A 102 1.83 1.25 -14.27
C GLY A 102 2.32 2.37 -13.37
N VAL A 103 1.49 3.38 -13.13
CA VAL A 103 1.80 4.51 -12.26
C VAL A 103 0.92 4.44 -11.02
N ASP A 104 1.52 4.01 -9.90
CA ASP A 104 0.86 3.92 -8.59
C ASP A 104 1.00 5.25 -7.81
N VAL A 105 0.53 6.33 -8.43
CA VAL A 105 0.49 7.67 -7.83
C VAL A 105 -0.84 8.29 -8.15
N LEU A 106 -1.57 8.69 -7.12
CA LEU A 106 -2.78 9.49 -7.27
C LEU A 106 -2.38 10.96 -7.46
N PHE A 107 -2.64 11.48 -8.64
CA PHE A 107 -2.44 12.88 -8.96
C PHE A 107 -3.66 13.69 -8.54
N ASP A 108 -3.49 14.52 -7.52
CA ASP A 108 -4.46 15.52 -7.11
C ASP A 108 -4.45 16.74 -8.06
N LYS A 109 -5.43 17.62 -7.90
CA LYS A 109 -5.46 18.88 -8.67
C LYS A 109 -4.26 19.73 -8.28
N SER A 110 -3.29 19.89 -9.18
CA SER A 110 -2.12 20.73 -8.93
C SER A 110 -2.54 22.20 -8.81
N GLN A 111 -2.47 22.75 -7.59
CA GLN A 111 -2.76 24.17 -7.37
C GLN A 111 -1.63 25.08 -7.87
N ARG A 112 -0.43 24.53 -8.08
CA ARG A 112 0.79 25.32 -8.31
C ARG A 112 1.07 25.54 -9.79
N PHE A 113 0.81 24.54 -10.64
CA PHE A 113 1.09 24.63 -12.08
C PHE A 113 0.02 23.88 -12.90
N PRO A 114 -1.13 24.51 -13.18
CA PRO A 114 -2.22 23.88 -13.91
C PRO A 114 -1.84 23.39 -15.32
N GLN A 115 -0.84 24.01 -15.94
CA GLN A 115 -0.38 23.65 -17.29
C GLN A 115 0.43 22.35 -17.31
N GLU A 116 0.99 21.93 -16.17
CA GLU A 116 1.83 20.73 -16.12
C GLU A 116 1.00 19.44 -16.20
N ASP A 117 -0.27 19.46 -15.77
CA ASP A 117 -1.18 18.33 -15.93
C ASP A 117 -1.35 18.00 -17.42
N SER A 118 -1.48 19.02 -18.29
CA SER A 118 -1.58 18.82 -19.74
C SER A 118 -0.35 18.14 -20.33
N LEU A 119 0.85 18.45 -19.83
CA LEU A 119 2.10 17.84 -20.29
C LEU A 119 2.19 16.36 -19.89
N LEU A 120 1.73 16.03 -18.68
CA LEU A 120 1.65 14.63 -18.25
C LEU A 120 0.62 13.85 -19.07
N VAL A 121 -0.55 14.44 -19.35
CA VAL A 121 -1.57 13.85 -20.22
C VAL A 121 -1.01 13.60 -21.62
N GLU A 122 -0.25 14.53 -22.17
CA GLU A 122 0.41 14.37 -23.48
C GLU A 122 1.42 13.21 -23.45
N ALA A 123 2.29 13.14 -22.44
CA ALA A 123 3.27 12.06 -22.30
C ALA A 123 2.60 10.68 -22.18
N VAL A 124 1.53 10.58 -21.37
CA VAL A 124 0.72 9.35 -21.25
C VAL A 124 0.09 8.97 -22.59
N SER A 125 -0.50 9.94 -23.29
CA SER A 125 -1.20 9.73 -24.57
C SER A 125 -0.26 9.32 -25.70
N ARG A 126 0.99 9.81 -25.67
CA ARG A 126 2.01 9.53 -26.68
C ARG A 126 2.37 8.05 -26.78
N HIS A 127 2.44 7.35 -25.64
CA HIS A 127 2.87 5.94 -25.60
C HIS A 127 1.69 4.96 -25.62
N GLY A 128 0.52 5.36 -25.10
CA GLY A 128 -0.70 4.56 -25.17
C GLY A 128 -0.68 3.23 -24.38
N ASN A 129 0.39 2.94 -23.64
CA ASN A 129 0.59 1.76 -22.81
C ASN A 129 0.76 2.09 -21.30
N VAL A 130 0.36 3.31 -20.91
CA VAL A 130 0.51 3.84 -19.55
C VAL A 130 -0.83 3.78 -18.83
N PHE A 131 -0.85 3.21 -17.64
CA PHE A 131 -2.03 3.03 -16.79
C PHE A 131 -1.80 3.72 -15.44
N ASN A 132 -2.72 4.62 -15.06
CA ASN A 132 -2.62 5.40 -13.84
C ASN A 132 -3.52 4.84 -12.74
N ALA A 133 -3.16 5.12 -11.48
CA ALA A 133 -4.01 4.84 -10.33
C ALA A 133 -5.34 5.60 -10.41
N MET A 134 -6.41 4.93 -10.02
CA MET A 134 -7.75 5.49 -9.89
C MET A 134 -8.26 5.20 -8.48
N VAL A 135 -8.94 6.17 -7.89
CA VAL A 135 -9.63 6.00 -6.61
C VAL A 135 -11.14 6.10 -6.86
N LEU A 136 -11.87 5.10 -6.36
CA LEU A 136 -13.33 5.12 -6.31
C LEU A 136 -13.72 5.43 -4.87
N THR A 137 -14.54 6.45 -4.67
CA THR A 137 -15.04 6.85 -3.36
C THR A 137 -16.55 7.02 -3.44
N ASP A 138 -17.24 6.75 -2.34
CA ASP A 138 -18.64 7.12 -2.21
C ASP A 138 -18.78 8.64 -2.32
N SER A 139 -19.92 9.08 -2.87
CA SER A 139 -20.25 10.49 -2.89
C SER A 139 -20.49 10.99 -1.48
N ASP A 140 -19.80 12.06 -1.11
CA ASP A 140 -19.96 12.75 0.16
C ASP A 140 -20.11 14.26 -0.11
N PRO A 141 -21.35 14.74 -0.30
CA PRO A 141 -21.62 16.14 -0.56
C PRO A 141 -21.14 17.07 0.56
N ASP A 142 -21.11 16.59 1.81
CA ASP A 142 -20.69 17.37 2.98
C ASP A 142 -19.17 17.60 2.98
N ASN A 143 -18.41 16.69 2.37
CA ASN A 143 -16.96 16.80 2.16
C ASN A 143 -16.57 17.22 0.73
N PHE A 144 -17.47 17.87 -0.01
CA PHE A 144 -17.24 18.35 -1.39
C PHE A 144 -16.86 17.24 -2.40
N LEU A 145 -17.37 16.02 -2.20
CA LEU A 145 -17.27 14.89 -3.11
C LEU A 145 -18.62 14.60 -3.77
N PRO A 146 -19.13 15.47 -4.67
CA PRO A 146 -20.42 15.26 -5.30
C PRO A 146 -20.41 13.97 -6.15
N PRO A 147 -21.57 13.29 -6.30
CA PRO A 147 -21.66 12.17 -7.21
C PRO A 147 -21.30 12.61 -8.63
N MET A 148 -20.57 11.76 -9.35
CA MET A 148 -20.19 12.01 -10.73
C MET A 148 -21.46 12.04 -11.61
N ALA A 149 -21.93 13.23 -11.95
CA ALA A 149 -23.18 13.41 -12.71
C ALA A 149 -23.04 13.03 -14.20
N ALA A 150 -21.83 13.13 -14.73
CA ALA A 150 -21.46 12.71 -16.08
C ALA A 150 -19.96 12.41 -16.10
N GLU A 151 -19.52 11.67 -17.10
CA GLU A 151 -18.09 11.42 -17.31
C GLU A 151 -17.33 12.75 -17.51
N PRO A 152 -16.11 12.88 -16.96
CA PRO A 152 -15.29 14.06 -17.22
C PRO A 152 -14.96 14.16 -18.70
N GLY A 153 -15.20 15.33 -19.29
CA GLY A 153 -14.84 15.60 -20.69
C GLY A 153 -13.35 15.38 -20.93
N GLY A 154 -13.00 14.64 -21.99
CA GLY A 154 -11.62 14.28 -22.31
C GLY A 154 -11.13 12.98 -21.66
N LEU A 155 -11.91 12.38 -20.76
CA LEU A 155 -11.69 11.01 -20.34
C LEU A 155 -12.14 10.07 -21.47
N ILE A 156 -11.25 9.21 -21.97
CA ILE A 156 -11.64 8.14 -22.88
C ILE A 156 -12.19 6.98 -22.03
N ALA A 157 -13.37 7.18 -21.45
CA ALA A 157 -14.00 6.21 -20.53
C ALA A 157 -14.17 4.84 -21.19
N GLU A 158 -14.37 4.79 -22.51
CA GLU A 158 -14.44 3.59 -23.35
C GLU A 158 -13.23 2.65 -23.20
N ARG A 159 -12.05 3.18 -22.87
CA ARG A 159 -10.86 2.36 -22.58
C ARG A 159 -10.89 1.70 -21.21
N PHE A 160 -11.66 2.25 -20.28
CA PHE A 160 -11.80 1.78 -18.91
C PHE A 160 -13.08 0.96 -18.69
N TYR A 161 -14.00 0.96 -19.66
CA TYR A 161 -15.13 0.05 -19.70
C TYR A 161 -14.69 -1.36 -20.07
N GLN A 162 -14.08 -2.05 -19.12
CA GLN A 162 -14.18 -3.50 -19.11
C GLN A 162 -15.51 -3.83 -18.44
N GLN A 163 -16.39 -4.56 -19.13
CA GLN A 163 -17.59 -5.12 -18.48
C GLN A 163 -17.10 -5.99 -17.34
N ILE A 164 -17.13 -5.45 -16.12
CA ILE A 164 -16.83 -6.25 -14.95
C ILE A 164 -18.01 -7.20 -14.83
N PRO A 165 -17.81 -8.53 -14.98
CA PRO A 165 -18.90 -9.48 -14.81
C PRO A 165 -19.55 -9.22 -13.45
N ASP A 166 -20.87 -9.28 -13.42
CA ASP A 166 -21.72 -8.88 -12.29
C ASP A 166 -21.03 -9.19 -10.96
N LEU A 167 -20.44 -8.14 -10.35
CA LEU A 167 -19.67 -8.28 -9.13
C LEU A 167 -20.67 -8.58 -8.03
N THR A 168 -21.01 -9.86 -7.85
CA THR A 168 -21.64 -10.33 -6.61
C THR A 168 -20.74 -10.01 -5.40
N TYR A 169 -19.49 -9.67 -5.67
CA TYR A 169 -18.57 -9.02 -4.75
C TYR A 169 -18.95 -7.55 -4.53
N ARG A 170 -19.71 -7.27 -3.46
CA ARG A 170 -19.72 -5.92 -2.89
C ARG A 170 -18.27 -5.52 -2.65
N ILE A 171 -17.83 -4.40 -3.22
CA ILE A 171 -16.57 -3.78 -2.82
C ILE A 171 -16.69 -3.61 -1.30
N PRO A 172 -15.87 -4.32 -0.49
CA PRO A 172 -15.94 -4.15 0.95
C PRO A 172 -15.71 -2.66 1.19
N ALA A 173 -16.62 -2.03 1.94
CA ALA A 173 -16.38 -0.68 2.44
C ALA A 173 -15.02 -0.75 3.13
N PHE A 174 -14.02 -0.08 2.56
CA PHE A 174 -12.71 0.01 3.16
C PHE A 174 -12.86 0.90 4.39
N ASP A 175 -13.37 0.34 5.48
CA ASP A 175 -13.04 0.83 6.81
C ASP A 175 -11.52 0.73 6.89
N ARG A 176 -10.88 1.86 7.14
CA ARG A 176 -9.42 1.99 7.20
C ARG A 176 -8.86 0.83 8.04
N MET A 177 -7.98 0.04 7.43
CA MET A 177 -7.10 -0.88 8.17
C MET A 177 -5.98 -0.07 8.85
N GLU A 178 -6.33 1.03 9.51
CA GLU A 178 -5.45 1.71 10.44
C GLU A 178 -5.85 1.21 11.84
N PRO A 179 -4.92 0.65 12.63
CA PRO A 179 -5.20 0.37 14.02
C PRO A 179 -5.39 1.71 14.75
N ASP A 180 -6.49 1.82 15.51
CA ASP A 180 -6.73 2.90 16.49
C ASP A 180 -5.59 3.01 17.52
#